data_AF-A0ABD0PN62-F1
#
_entry.id   AF-A0ABD0PN62-F1
#
_cell.length_a   1.000
_cell.length_b   1.000
_cell.length_c   1.000
_cell.angle_alpha   90.00
_cell.angle_beta   90.00
_cell.angle_gamma   90.00
#
_symmetry.space_group_name_H-M   'P 1'
#
loop_
_entity.id
_entity.type
_entity.pdbx_description
1 polymer ?
#
loop_
_entity_poly.entity_id
_entity_poly.type
_entity_poly.pdbx_seq_one_letter_code
_entity_poly.pdbx_strand_id
1 'polypeptide(L)'
;DNPYKVDTKEITQRAKLLQRYIKDEQKELQALYALQGLMVQMEQPPNLLRMFFDVLYDEDVIKEEGFYRWESSKDPAEQQGKGVALKSVTAFFTWLREAEDESDNS
;
A
#
# COMPACT_ATOMS: atom_id res chain seq x y z
N ASP A 1 -7.10 19.51 12.79
CA ASP A 1 -6.10 19.58 11.72
C ASP A 1 -5.30 18.29 11.65
N ASN A 2 -5.19 17.69 10.46
CA ASN A 2 -4.32 16.52 10.24
C ASN A 2 -2.88 17.05 10.02
N PRO A 3 -1.92 16.81 10.93
CA PRO A 3 -0.57 17.37 10.80
C PRO A 3 0.26 16.67 9.71
N TYR A 4 -0.21 15.54 9.18
CA TYR A 4 0.52 14.73 8.22
C TYR A 4 0.00 14.92 6.81
N LYS A 5 0.86 15.45 5.93
CA LYS A 5 0.60 15.60 4.50
C LYS A 5 1.68 14.86 3.71
N VAL A 6 1.27 14.07 2.72
CA VAL A 6 2.21 13.46 1.77
C VAL A 6 2.68 14.51 0.79
N ASP A 7 3.99 14.57 0.58
CA ASP A 7 4.56 15.19 -0.59
C ASP A 7 4.75 14.12 -1.67
N THR A 8 3.84 14.11 -2.64
CA THR A 8 3.84 13.14 -3.75
C THR A 8 5.12 13.23 -4.57
N LYS A 9 5.76 14.40 -4.67
CA LYS A 9 7.00 14.55 -5.44
C LYS A 9 8.17 13.86 -4.76
N GLU A 10 8.28 14.02 -3.43
CA GLU A 10 9.36 13.39 -2.67
C GLU A 10 9.23 11.86 -2.66
N ILE A 11 8.03 11.34 -2.49
CA ILE A 11 7.82 9.88 -2.49
C ILE A 11 8.08 9.25 -3.85
N THR A 12 7.64 9.88 -4.95
CA THR A 12 7.95 9.44 -6.32
C THR A 12 9.46 9.46 -6.58
N GLN A 13 10.19 10.51 -6.16
CA GLN A 13 11.65 10.54 -6.30
C GLN A 13 12.35 9.39 -5.54
N ARG A 14 11.79 8.96 -4.41
CA ARG A 14 12.31 7.87 -3.59
C ARG A 14 11.84 6.48 -4.08
N ALA A 15 10.82 6.39 -4.93
CA ALA A 15 10.33 5.12 -5.46
C ALA A 15 11.44 4.32 -6.15
N LYS A 16 12.31 4.98 -6.93
CA LYS A 16 13.49 4.34 -7.54
C LYS A 16 14.43 3.67 -6.53
N LEU A 17 14.56 4.25 -5.34
CA LEU A 17 15.34 3.66 -4.26
C LEU A 17 14.60 2.44 -3.71
N LEU A 18 13.29 2.54 -3.49
CA LEU A 18 12.46 1.42 -3.01
C LEU A 18 12.51 0.23 -3.97
N GLN A 19 12.32 0.44 -5.27
CA GLN A 19 12.47 -0.59 -6.32
C GLN A 19 13.82 -1.32 -6.25
N ARG A 20 14.90 -0.62 -5.88
CA ARG A 20 16.23 -1.23 -5.75
C ARG A 20 16.30 -2.23 -4.60
N TYR A 21 15.48 -2.11 -3.57
CA TYR A 21 15.51 -2.97 -2.38
C TYR A 21 14.33 -3.93 -2.29
N ILE A 22 13.16 -3.54 -2.79
CA ILE A 22 11.94 -4.34 -2.85
C ILE A 22 11.95 -5.08 -4.19
N LYS A 23 12.51 -6.29 -4.20
CA LYS A 23 12.79 -7.06 -5.44
C LYS A 23 11.95 -8.32 -5.60
N ASP A 24 11.26 -8.73 -4.55
CA ASP A 24 10.50 -9.97 -4.51
C ASP A 24 9.23 -9.79 -3.68
N GLU A 25 8.28 -10.69 -3.89
CA GLU A 25 6.96 -10.65 -3.27
C GLU A 25 7.03 -10.65 -1.73
N GLN A 26 8.05 -11.29 -1.15
CA GLN A 26 8.23 -11.28 0.31
C GLN A 26 8.57 -9.87 0.79
N LYS A 27 9.48 -9.17 0.10
CA LYS A 27 9.83 -7.78 0.45
C LYS A 27 8.71 -6.80 0.15
N GLU A 28 7.93 -7.02 -0.91
CA GLU A 28 6.73 -6.23 -1.20
C GLU A 28 5.74 -6.33 -0.05
N LEU A 29 5.43 -7.54 0.39
CA LEU A 29 4.53 -7.80 1.52
C LEU A 29 5.04 -7.16 2.82
N GLN A 30 6.35 -7.30 3.11
CA GLN A 30 6.97 -6.69 4.29
C GLN A 30 6.94 -5.16 4.25
N ALA A 31 7.09 -4.55 3.07
CA ALA A 31 6.95 -3.09 2.91
C ALA A 31 5.53 -2.62 3.24
N LEU A 32 4.50 -3.37 2.82
CA LEU A 32 3.11 -3.08 3.16
C LEU A 32 2.81 -3.22 4.65
N TYR A 33 3.40 -4.21 5.33
CA TYR A 33 3.32 -4.32 6.79
C TYR A 33 4.02 -3.17 7.49
N ALA A 34 5.21 -2.78 7.03
CA ALA A 34 5.93 -1.64 7.58
C ALA A 34 5.11 -0.33 7.46
N LEU A 35 4.44 -0.12 6.32
CA LEU A 35 3.53 1.03 6.14
C LEU A 35 2.33 0.98 7.07
N GLN A 36 1.70 -0.19 7.24
CA GLN A 36 0.62 -0.37 8.21
C GLN A 36 1.09 -0.03 9.63
N GLY A 37 2.26 -0.53 10.04
CA GLY A 37 2.87 -0.24 11.33
C GLY A 37 3.15 1.25 11.52
N LEU A 38 3.66 1.93 10.48
CA LEU A 38 3.84 3.37 10.48
C LEU A 38 2.51 4.12 10.67
N MET A 39 1.44 3.69 10.00
CA MET A 39 0.11 4.30 10.20
C MET A 39 -0.35 4.15 11.66
N VAL A 40 -0.09 3.02 12.31
CA VAL A 40 -0.43 2.81 13.73
C VAL A 40 0.35 3.79 14.62
N GLN A 41 1.65 3.95 14.39
CA GLN A 41 2.49 4.87 15.16
C GLN A 41 2.05 6.33 15.01
N MET A 42 1.47 6.68 13.86
CA MET A 42 0.97 8.03 13.56
C MET A 42 -0.51 8.23 13.93
N GLU A 43 -1.12 7.29 14.66
CA GLU A 43 -2.52 7.31 15.07
C GLU A 43 -3.52 7.29 13.89
N GLN A 44 -3.18 6.56 12.83
CA GLN A 44 -4.03 6.28 11.67
C GLN A 44 -4.53 7.55 10.95
N PRO A 45 -3.62 8.38 10.41
CA PRO A 45 -3.99 9.62 9.75
C PRO A 45 -4.83 9.33 8.49
N PRO A 46 -5.89 10.11 8.25
CA PRO A 46 -6.79 9.88 7.13
C PRO A 46 -6.05 10.07 5.79
N ASN A 47 -6.41 9.25 4.80
CA ASN A 47 -5.90 9.27 3.42
C ASN A 47 -4.40 8.98 3.23
N LEU A 48 -3.61 8.90 4.31
CA LEU A 48 -2.17 8.73 4.19
C LEU A 48 -1.79 7.40 3.53
N LEU A 49 -2.32 6.29 4.04
CA LEU A 49 -2.04 4.95 3.51
C LEU A 49 -2.47 4.81 2.06
N ARG A 50 -3.62 5.40 1.70
CA ARG A 50 -4.13 5.42 0.33
C ARG A 50 -3.13 6.05 -0.64
N MET A 51 -2.61 7.23 -0.31
CA MET A 51 -1.61 7.90 -1.16
C MET A 51 -0.31 7.10 -1.31
N PHE A 52 0.12 6.39 -0.27
CA PHE A 52 1.25 5.47 -0.37
C PHE A 52 0.95 4.32 -1.33
N PHE A 53 -0.24 3.72 -1.25
CA PHE A 53 -0.62 2.60 -2.12
C PHE A 53 -0.66 3.03 -3.59
N ASP A 54 -1.26 4.19 -3.88
CA ASP A 54 -1.30 4.73 -5.24
C ASP A 54 0.12 4.88 -5.81
N VAL A 55 1.05 5.51 -5.08
CA VAL A 55 2.43 5.70 -5.56
C VAL A 55 3.20 4.38 -5.69
N LEU A 56 3.03 3.45 -4.76
CA LEU A 56 3.74 2.16 -4.80
C LEU A 56 3.27 1.29 -5.98
N TYR A 57 2.00 1.43 -6.36
CA TYR A 57 1.45 0.79 -7.54
C TYR A 57 1.92 1.50 -8.83
N ASP A 58 1.69 2.82 -8.95
CA ASP A 58 1.99 3.61 -10.15
C ASP A 58 3.48 3.59 -10.54
N GLU A 59 4.36 3.47 -9.54
CA GLU A 59 5.80 3.41 -9.74
C GLU A 59 6.34 1.97 -9.73
N ASP A 60 5.52 0.94 -9.97
CA ASP A 60 5.95 -0.47 -10.05
C ASP A 60 6.81 -0.95 -8.85
N VAL A 61 6.59 -0.39 -7.65
CA VAL A 61 7.34 -0.78 -6.44
C VAL A 61 6.76 -2.05 -5.84
N ILE A 62 5.43 -2.17 -5.85
CA ILE A 62 4.70 -3.34 -5.39
C ILE A 62 3.73 -3.75 -6.49
N LYS A 63 3.73 -5.04 -6.80
CA LYS A 63 2.82 -5.60 -7.80
C LYS A 63 1.43 -5.77 -7.21
N GLU A 64 0.45 -5.85 -8.08
CA GLU A 64 -0.95 -6.16 -7.74
C GLU A 64 -1.07 -7.34 -6.75
N GLU A 65 -0.39 -8.46 -7.03
CA GLU A 65 -0.31 -9.62 -6.15
C GLU A 65 0.19 -9.30 -4.73
N GLY A 66 1.15 -8.39 -4.60
CA GLY A 66 1.65 -7.94 -3.30
C GLY A 66 0.56 -7.29 -2.45
N PHE A 67 -0.28 -6.46 -3.08
CA PHE A 67 -1.43 -5.84 -2.42
C PHE A 67 -2.50 -6.86 -2.02
N TYR A 68 -2.86 -7.80 -2.89
CA TYR A 68 -3.84 -8.85 -2.55
C TYR A 68 -3.34 -9.80 -1.45
N ARG A 69 -2.06 -10.17 -1.48
CA ARG A 69 -1.44 -10.95 -0.41
C ARG A 69 -1.46 -10.22 0.92
N TRP A 70 -1.19 -8.92 0.92
CA TRP A 70 -1.34 -8.11 2.12
C TRP A 70 -2.80 -8.07 2.58
N GLU A 71 -3.75 -7.78 1.70
CA GLU A 71 -5.18 -7.67 2.00
C GLU A 71 -5.72 -8.94 2.67
N SER A 72 -5.42 -10.10 2.08
CA SER A 72 -5.90 -11.41 2.52
C SER A 72 -5.14 -11.98 3.72
N SER A 73 -3.97 -11.44 4.06
CA SER A 73 -3.11 -11.99 5.11
C SER A 73 -3.80 -12.10 6.47
N LYS A 74 -3.58 -13.25 7.10
CA LYS A 74 -4.04 -13.62 8.44
C LYS A 74 -2.88 -13.85 9.42
N ASP A 75 -1.67 -13.38 9.09
CA ASP A 75 -0.53 -13.50 9.99
C ASP A 75 -0.86 -12.82 11.34
N PRO A 76 -0.87 -13.55 12.47
CA PRO A 76 -1.20 -12.99 13.77
C PRO A 76 -0.29 -11.83 14.19
N ALA A 77 0.96 -11.80 13.75
CA ALA A 77 1.91 -10.74 14.07
C ALA A 77 1.55 -9.41 13.39
N GLU A 78 0.82 -9.48 12.27
CA GLU A 78 0.58 -8.34 11.37
C GLU A 78 -0.88 -7.83 11.43
N GLN A 79 -1.65 -8.22 12.45
CA GLN A 79 -3.05 -7.80 12.59
C GLN A 79 -3.23 -6.42 13.25
N GLN A 80 -2.20 -5.89 13.93
CA GLN A 80 -2.31 -4.60 14.60
C GLN A 80 -2.54 -3.47 13.60
N GLY A 81 -3.66 -2.74 13.75
CA GLY A 81 -4.04 -1.66 12.84
C GLY A 81 -4.62 -2.10 11.50
N LYS A 82 -4.61 -3.41 11.18
CA LYS A 82 -5.06 -3.97 9.89
C LYS A 82 -6.48 -3.56 9.52
N GLY A 83 -7.42 -3.63 10.46
CA GLY A 83 -8.83 -3.31 10.19
C GLY A 83 -9.07 -1.85 9.80
N VAL A 84 -8.34 -0.90 10.43
CA VAL A 84 -8.42 0.53 10.07
C VAL A 84 -7.72 0.78 8.74
N ALA A 85 -6.54 0.19 8.56
CA ALA A 85 -5.80 0.24 7.31
C ALA A 85 -6.66 -0.22 6.12
N LEU A 86 -7.27 -1.41 6.19
CA LEU A 86 -8.15 -1.95 5.14
C LEU A 86 -9.31 -1.00 4.79
N LYS A 87 -9.97 -0.42 5.79
CA LYS A 87 -11.06 0.56 5.57
C LYS A 87 -10.54 1.80 4.84
N SER A 88 -9.33 2.25 5.13
CA SER A 88 -8.75 3.45 4.51
C SER A 88 -8.37 3.27 3.04
N VAL A 89 -8.11 2.03 2.61
CA VAL A 89 -7.69 1.70 1.22
C VAL A 89 -8.75 0.92 0.44
N THR A 90 -9.99 0.83 0.94
CA THR A 90 -11.06 0.10 0.25
C THR A 90 -11.25 0.57 -1.19
N ALA A 91 -11.25 1.89 -1.43
CA ALA A 91 -11.39 2.45 -2.78
C ALA A 91 -10.21 2.12 -3.71
N PHE A 92 -9.00 1.88 -3.19
CA PHE A 92 -7.87 1.42 -4.00
C PHE A 92 -8.11 0.00 -4.50
N PHE A 93 -8.55 -0.90 -3.62
CA PHE A 93 -8.83 -2.29 -3.98
C PHE A 93 -10.08 -2.46 -4.85
N THR A 94 -11.07 -1.56 -4.76
CA THR A 94 -12.17 -1.53 -5.73
C THR A 94 -11.65 -1.23 -7.12
N TRP A 95 -10.88 -0.15 -7.26
CA TRP A 95 -10.27 0.23 -8.54
C TRP A 95 -9.32 -0.84 -9.10
N LEU A 96 -8.50 -1.47 -8.24
CA LEU A 96 -7.53 -2.49 -8.66
C LEU A 96 -8.21 -3.69 -9.34
N ARG A 97 -9.31 -4.17 -8.76
CA ARG A 97 -10.11 -5.27 -9.33
C ARG A 97 -10.86 -4.86 -10.60
N GLU A 98 -11.36 -3.63 -10.66
CA GLU A 98 -12.02 -3.12 -11.88
C GLU A 98 -11.04 -3.05 -13.07
N ALA A 99 -9.78 -2.68 -12.82
CA ALA A 99 -8.74 -2.66 -13.85
C ALA A 99 -8.35 -4.08 -14.33
N GLU A 100 -8.32 -5.06 -13.42
CA GLU A 100 -8.09 -6.48 -13.74
C GLU A 100 -9.16 -7.01 -14.72
N ASP A 101 -10.44 -6.81 -14.38
CA ASP A 101 -11.60 -7.26 -15.17
C ASP A 101 -11.65 -6.65 -16.59
N GLU A 102 -11.16 -5.41 -16.76
CA GLU A 102 -11.06 -4.74 -18.08
C GLU A 102 -9.91 -5.32 -18.92
N SER A 103 -8.81 -5.73 -18.30
CA SER A 103 -7.64 -6.27 -18.98
C SER A 103 -7.86 -7.68 -19.53
N ASP A 104 -8.61 -8.53 -18.83
CA ASP A 104 -8.91 -9.90 -19.22
C ASP A 104 -9.98 -10.01 -20.33
N ASN A 105 -10.80 -8.97 -20.52
CA ASN A 105 -11.83 -8.90 -21.57
C ASN A 105 -11.35 -8.24 -22.87
N SER A 106 -10.05 -7.95 -23.01
CA SER A 106 -9.44 -7.24 -24.14
C SER A 106 -8.57 -8.13 -25.05
#